data_AF-A0A820FJM3-F1
#
_entry.id   AF-A0A820FJM3-F1
#
_cell.length_a   1.000
_cell.length_b   1.000
_cell.length_c   1.000
_cell.angle_alpha   90.00
_cell.angle_beta   90.00
_cell.angle_gamma   90.00
#
_symmetry.space_group_name_H-M   'P 1'
#
loop_
_entity.id
_entity.type
_entity.pdbx_description
1 polymer ?
#
loop_
_entity_poly.entity_id
_entity_poly.type
_entity_poly.pdbx_seq_one_letter_code
_entity_poly.pdbx_strand_id
1 'polypeptide(L)' 'MPYLSDRQYGLLSHRRLLVKLKNSSSITRRLKLDRTLNVHRGCVNTICWNERGSAILSGSDDQHLIVTDPYT' A
#
# COMPACT_ATOMS: atom_id res chain seq x y z
N MET A 1 5.97 -14.58 0.83
CA MET A 1 4.73 -13.84 1.12
C MET A 1 3.77 -14.06 -0.02
N PRO A 2 2.47 -14.32 0.25
CA PRO A 2 1.50 -14.59 -0.80
C PRO A 2 1.21 -13.33 -1.64
N TYR A 3 0.71 -13.50 -2.86
CA TYR A 3 0.43 -12.40 -3.79
C TYR A 3 -0.62 -11.44 -3.21
N LEU A 4 -0.74 -10.21 -3.74
CA LEU A 4 -1.85 -9.31 -3.36
C LEU A 4 -3.21 -9.98 -3.57
N SER A 5 -3.34 -10.80 -4.61
CA SER A 5 -4.54 -11.59 -4.92
C SER A 5 -4.97 -12.52 -3.79
N ASP A 6 -4.02 -13.01 -3.00
CA ASP A 6 -4.25 -14.01 -1.95
C ASP A 6 -4.67 -13.38 -0.63
N ARG A 7 -4.64 -12.04 -0.53
CA ARG A 7 -5.04 -11.31 0.68
C ARG A 7 -6.57 -11.24 0.77
N GLN A 8 -7.07 -10.86 1.96
CA GLN A 8 -8.51 -10.82 2.31
C GLN A 8 -9.42 -10.14 1.27
N TYR A 9 -8.89 -9.24 0.44
CA TYR A 9 -9.63 -8.52 -0.61
C TYR A 9 -8.99 -8.61 -2.00
N GLY A 10 -8.00 -9.48 -2.21
CA GLY A 10 -7.17 -9.51 -3.42
C GLY A 10 -7.89 -9.85 -4.72
N LEU A 11 -9.03 -10.55 -4.64
CA LEU A 11 -9.86 -10.91 -5.80
C LEU A 11 -11.07 -9.97 -6.01
N LEU A 12 -11.25 -8.95 -5.15
CA LEU A 12 -12.36 -8.02 -5.32
C LEU A 12 -12.04 -7.02 -6.44
N SER A 13 -13.00 -6.83 -7.34
CA SER A 13 -12.94 -5.70 -8.27
C SER A 13 -12.92 -4.39 -7.51
N HIS A 14 -12.28 -3.37 -8.09
CA HIS A 14 -12.12 -2.05 -7.46
C HIS A 14 -13.44 -1.49 -6.92
N ARG A 15 -14.53 -1.58 -7.70
CA ARG A 15 -15.88 -1.13 -7.29
C ARG A 15 -16.40 -1.88 -6.05
N ARG A 16 -16.28 -3.20 -6.01
CA ARG A 16 -16.73 -4.02 -4.86
C ARG A 16 -15.91 -3.74 -3.61
N LEU A 17 -14.61 -3.56 -3.79
CA LEU A 17 -13.70 -3.19 -2.71
C LEU A 17 -14.11 -1.84 -2.11
N LEU A 18 -14.29 -0.80 -2.93
CA LEU A 18 -14.72 0.52 -2.44
C LEU A 18 -16.05 0.46 -1.68
N VAL A 19 -17.05 -0.24 -2.20
CA VAL A 19 -18.35 -0.38 -1.51
C VAL A 19 -18.20 -1.06 -0.15
N LYS A 20 -17.30 -2.04 -0.04
CA LYS A 20 -17.07 -2.79 1.21
C LYS A 20 -16.22 -2.04 2.23
N LEU A 21 -15.26 -1.23 1.76
CA LEU A 21 -14.31 -0.54 2.62
C LEU A 21 -14.79 0.87 3.04
N LYS A 22 -15.57 1.55 2.21
CA LYS A 22 -16.04 2.92 2.48
C LYS A 22 -16.87 2.94 3.77
N ASN A 23 -16.48 3.81 4.71
CA ASN A 23 -17.10 4.00 6.02
C ASN A 23 -17.19 2.72 6.89
N SER A 24 -16.37 1.70 6.59
CA SER A 24 -16.37 0.46 7.35
C SER A 24 -15.58 0.62 8.67
N SER A 25 -16.30 0.71 9.79
CA SER A 25 -15.70 0.84 11.11
C SER A 25 -14.81 -0.35 11.50
N SER A 26 -15.12 -1.56 11.01
CA SER A 26 -14.30 -2.74 11.25
C SER A 26 -12.96 -2.68 10.52
N ILE A 27 -12.90 -2.02 9.36
CA ILE A 27 -11.65 -1.80 8.63
C ILE A 27 -10.81 -0.73 9.31
N THR A 28 -11.41 0.41 9.64
CA THR A 28 -10.69 1.56 10.20
C THR A 28 -10.09 1.21 11.55
N ARG A 29 -10.82 0.46 12.38
CA ARG A 29 -10.36 0.01 13.70
C ARG A 29 -9.19 -0.99 13.66
N ARG A 30 -8.95 -1.63 12.52
CA ARG A 30 -7.83 -2.56 12.30
C ARG A 30 -6.60 -1.88 11.70
N LEU A 31 -6.71 -0.62 11.27
CA LEU A 31 -5.56 0.13 10.78
C LEU A 31 -4.60 0.43 11.94
N LYS A 32 -3.34 0.10 11.71
CA LYS A 32 -2.23 0.38 12.62
C LYS A 32 -0.99 0.72 11.81
N LEU A 33 -0.04 1.42 12.42
CA LEU A 33 1.29 1.56 11.86
C LEU A 33 1.98 0.18 11.90
N ASP A 34 2.31 -0.37 10.73
CA ASP A 34 3.02 -1.63 10.62
C ASP A 34 4.54 -1.41 10.51
N ARG A 35 4.96 -0.50 9.62
CA ARG A 35 6.37 -0.13 9.36
C ARG A 35 6.50 1.34 8.96
N THR A 36 7.71 1.89 9.10
CA THR A 36 8.10 3.22 8.58
C THR A 36 9.25 3.04 7.60
N LEU A 37 9.12 3.56 6.37
CA LEU A 37 10.13 3.47 5.33
C LEU A 37 10.83 4.82 5.16
N ASN A 38 12.03 4.96 5.73
CA ASN A 38 12.81 6.20 5.71
C ASN A 38 13.66 6.30 4.42
N VAL A 39 13.00 6.24 3.26
CA VAL A 39 13.69 6.19 1.96
C VAL A 39 13.78 7.54 1.26
N HIS A 40 12.92 8.49 1.62
CA HIS A 40 12.88 9.83 1.01
C HIS A 40 13.29 10.92 1.99
N ARG A 41 13.81 12.03 1.44
CA ARG A 41 14.14 13.26 2.19
C ARG A 41 13.13 14.38 1.98
N GLY A 42 12.11 14.15 1.15
CA GLY A 42 11.02 15.08 0.85
C GLY A 42 9.65 14.45 1.09
N CYS A 43 8.59 15.21 0.80
CA CYS A 43 7.22 14.72 0.85
C CYS A 43 7.02 13.61 -0.20
N VAL A 44 6.42 12.49 0.20
CA VAL A 44 6.01 11.42 -0.72
C VAL A 44 4.63 11.76 -1.25
N ASN A 45 4.51 11.92 -2.57
CA ASN A 45 3.28 12.38 -3.21
C ASN A 45 2.49 11.24 -3.84
N THR A 46 3.16 10.12 -4.16
CA THR A 46 2.54 9.00 -4.87
C THR A 46 3.23 7.69 -4.49
N ILE A 47 2.42 6.63 -4.35
CA ILE A 47 2.90 5.26 -4.16
C ILE A 47 2.16 4.30 -5.09
N CYS A 48 2.84 3.23 -5.52
CA CYS A 48 2.24 2.14 -6.29
C CYS A 48 2.84 0.79 -5.86
N TRP A 49 1.98 -0.20 -5.63
CA TRP A 49 2.40 -1.58 -5.38
C TRP A 49 2.61 -2.32 -6.69
N ASN A 50 3.63 -3.18 -6.75
CA ASN A 50 3.69 -4.18 -7.82
C ASN A 50 2.57 -5.22 -7.66
N GLU A 51 2.27 -5.98 -8.72
CA GLU A 51 1.19 -6.98 -8.73
C GLU A 51 1.31 -8.03 -7.61
N ARG A 52 2.56 -8.39 -7.28
CA ARG A 52 2.83 -9.36 -6.21
C ARG A 52 2.60 -8.79 -4.81
N GLY A 53 2.65 -7.47 -4.65
CA GLY A 53 2.69 -6.80 -3.34
C GLY A 53 3.97 -7.02 -2.58
N SER A 54 5.08 -7.26 -3.28
CA SER A 54 6.41 -7.46 -2.69
C SER A 54 7.29 -6.21 -2.75
N ALA A 55 6.87 -5.19 -3.50
CA ALA A 55 7.59 -3.94 -3.64
C ALA A 55 6.63 -2.76 -3.77
N ILE A 56 7.08 -1.61 -3.30
CA ILE A 56 6.42 -0.31 -3.47
C ILE A 56 7.34 0.58 -4.29
N LEU A 57 6.79 1.19 -5.34
CA LEU A 57 7.36 2.37 -5.99
C LEU A 57 6.82 3.62 -5.29
N SER A 58 7.70 4.51 -4.82
CA SER A 58 7.36 5.82 -4.26
C SER A 58 8.00 6.95 -5.06
N GLY A 59 7.28 8.07 -5.19
CA GLY A 59 7.77 9.31 -5.80
C GLY A 59 7.64 10.50 -4.85
N SER A 60 8.68 11.33 -4.79
CA SER A 60 8.83 12.40 -3.80
C SER A 60 9.39 13.69 -4.40
N ASP A 61 9.18 14.80 -3.69
CA ASP A 61 9.78 16.11 -3.98
C ASP A 61 11.32 16.14 -3.86
N ASP A 62 11.92 15.09 -3.29
CA ASP A 62 13.38 14.92 -3.30
C ASP A 62 13.95 14.52 -4.67
N GLN A 63 13.12 14.50 -5.71
CA GLN A 63 13.47 14.18 -7.10
C GLN A 63 13.89 12.73 -7.32
N HIS A 64 13.55 11.83 -6.39
CA HIS A 64 13.81 10.41 -6.52
C HIS A 64 12.54 9.57 -6.70
N LEU A 65 12.70 8.51 -7.50
CA LEU A 65 11.79 7.36 -7.56
C LEU A 65 12.49 6.19 -6.88
N ILE A 66 11.86 5.60 -5.88
CA ILE A 66 12.47 4.51 -5.11
C ILE A 66 11.57 3.29 -5.14
N VAL A 67 12.15 2.14 -5.48
CA VAL A 67 11.52 0.83 -5.31
C VAL A 67 12.04 0.22 -4.03
N THR A 68 11.14 -0.04 -3.07
CA THR A 68 11.49 -0.52 -1.73
C THR A 68 10.78 -1.82 -1.42
N ASP A 69 11.44 -2.74 -0.71
CA ASP A 69 10.80 -3.86 -0.02
C ASP A 69 10.15 -3.34 1.28
N PRO A 70 8.81 -3.39 1.42
CA PRO A 70 8.12 -2.86 2.59
C PRO A 70 8.16 -3.80 3.80
N TYR A 71 8.78 -4.99 3.67
CA TYR A 71 8.82 -6.01 4.71
C TYR A 71 10.20 -6.19 5.37
N THR A 72 11.22 -5.46 4.91
CA THR A 72 12.55 -5.40 5.53
C THR A 72 12.62 -4.38 6.66
#